data_AF-A0A833XNQ2-F1
#
_entry.id   AF-A0A833XNQ2-F1
#
_cell.length_a   1.000
_cell.length_b   1.000
_cell.length_c   1.000
_cell.angle_alpha   90.00
_cell.angle_beta   90.00
_cell.angle_gamma   90.00
#
_symmetry.space_group_name_H-M   'P 1'
#
loop_
_entity.id
_entity.type
_entity.pdbx_description
1 polymer ?
#
loop_
_entity_poly.entity_id
_entity_poly.type
_entity_poly.pdbx_seq_one_letter_code
_entity_poly.pdbx_strand_id
1 'polypeptide(L)'
;MSSEALQAAKVYRQLLKAVKKHIAQEDSKRHFKEYVTEEFRKNCALSDFSSIRQKIKLASDYTFLLNSVHHHKDLLFSYNIAVDRSDEMKRILGKSAASVGLQLPEVYQP
;
A
#
# COMPACT_ATOMS: atom_id res chain seq x y z
N MET A 1 28.09 14.70 -10.14
CA MET A 1 26.93 13.91 -9.66
C MET A 1 26.25 13.32 -10.88
N SER A 2 26.35 12.02 -11.10
CA SER A 2 25.82 11.37 -12.31
C SER A 2 24.28 11.45 -12.35
N SER A 3 23.71 11.61 -13.55
CA SER A 3 22.25 11.69 -13.76
C SER A 3 21.53 10.46 -13.17
N GLU A 4 22.16 9.29 -13.24
CA GLU A 4 21.63 8.04 -12.70
C GLU A 4 21.54 8.05 -11.17
N ALA A 5 22.50 8.67 -10.47
CA ALA A 5 22.44 8.75 -9.01
C ALA A 5 21.25 9.59 -8.54
N LEU A 6 20.94 10.67 -9.27
CA LEU A 6 19.78 11.51 -9.00
C LEU A 6 18.46 10.75 -9.27
N GLN A 7 18.43 9.96 -10.35
CA GLN A 7 17.30 9.11 -10.69
C GLN A 7 17.09 7.99 -9.65
N ALA A 8 18.16 7.32 -9.22
CA ALA A 8 18.11 6.29 -8.19
C ALA A 8 17.57 6.86 -6.87
N ALA A 9 18.05 8.04 -6.45
CA ALA A 9 17.55 8.71 -5.24
C ALA A 9 16.08 9.13 -5.34
N LYS A 10 15.58 9.45 -6.54
CA LYS A 10 14.16 9.74 -6.79
C LYS A 10 13.32 8.47 -6.67
N VAL A 11 13.72 7.39 -7.34
CA VAL A 11 13.00 6.11 -7.31
C VAL A 11 12.99 5.51 -5.90
N TYR A 12 14.12 5.57 -5.19
CA TYR A 12 14.21 5.17 -3.78
C TYR A 12 13.17 5.89 -2.91
N ARG A 13 13.09 7.22 -3.03
CA ARG A 13 12.11 8.03 -2.27
C ARG A 13 10.67 7.67 -2.64
N GLN A 14 10.38 7.44 -3.93
CA GLN A 14 9.05 7.06 -4.38
C GLN A 14 8.63 5.68 -3.87
N LEU A 15 9.52 4.70 -3.93
CA LEU A 15 9.28 3.35 -3.43
C LEU A 15 9.04 3.35 -1.93
N LEU A 16 9.87 4.03 -1.15
CA LEU A 16 9.67 4.16 0.29
C LEU A 16 8.35 4.84 0.65
N LYS A 17 7.95 5.86 -0.11
CA LYS A 17 6.65 6.52 0.08
C LYS A 17 5.49 5.57 -0.19
N ALA A 18 5.58 4.75 -1.25
CA ALA A 18 4.56 3.76 -1.60
C ALA A 18 4.47 2.65 -0.55
N VAL A 19 5.61 2.11 -0.10
CA VAL A 19 5.69 1.11 0.99
C VAL A 19 5.06 1.64 2.26
N LYS A 20 5.41 2.88 2.67
CA LYS A 20 4.83 3.52 3.85
C LYS A 20 3.32 3.72 3.74
N LYS A 21 2.83 4.07 2.55
CA LYS A 21 1.40 4.34 2.31
C LYS A 21 0.56 3.06 2.40
N HIS A 22 1.05 1.97 1.82
CA HIS A 22 0.24 0.81 1.48
C HIS A 22 0.44 -0.40 2.40
N ILE A 23 1.63 -0.57 2.99
CA ILE A 23 1.99 -1.75 3.81
C ILE A 23 1.85 -1.44 5.32
N ALA A 24 0.98 -0.51 5.68
CA ALA A 24 0.90 0.05 7.03
C ALA A 24 0.22 -0.89 8.05
N GLN A 25 0.85 -2.00 8.44
CA GLN A 25 0.58 -2.72 9.69
C GLN A 25 1.86 -2.78 10.55
N GLU A 26 1.74 -2.48 11.84
CA GLU A 26 2.82 -1.93 12.68
C GLU A 26 4.11 -2.75 12.74
N ASP A 27 4.03 -4.08 12.75
CA ASP A 27 5.22 -4.92 12.90
C ASP A 27 5.96 -5.17 11.57
N SER A 28 5.24 -5.26 10.45
CA SER A 28 5.84 -5.53 9.14
C SER A 28 6.49 -4.28 8.51
N LYS A 29 6.18 -3.08 9.01
CA LYS A 29 6.71 -1.78 8.52
C LYS A 29 8.24 -1.71 8.51
N ARG A 30 8.90 -2.23 9.56
CA ARG A 30 10.36 -2.13 9.72
C ARG A 30 11.07 -2.98 8.68
N HIS A 31 10.67 -4.24 8.56
CA HIS A 31 11.29 -5.21 7.67
C HIS A 31 11.29 -4.78 6.20
N PHE A 32 10.17 -4.29 5.66
CA PHE A 32 10.13 -3.86 4.26
C PHE A 32 10.96 -2.61 3.99
N LYS A 33 10.94 -1.64 4.92
CA LYS A 33 11.73 -0.41 4.78
C LYS A 33 13.23 -0.70 4.88
N GLU A 34 13.61 -1.55 5.83
CA GLU A 34 14.99 -2.01 6.03
C GLU A 34 15.46 -2.77 4.79
N TYR A 35 14.68 -3.73 4.30
CA TYR A 35 14.96 -4.48 3.08
C TYR A 35 15.19 -3.57 1.86
N VAL A 36 14.30 -2.62 1.60
CA VAL A 36 14.47 -1.67 0.49
C VAL A 36 15.75 -0.84 0.69
N THR A 37 16.06 -0.42 1.92
CA THR A 37 17.27 0.36 2.18
C THR A 37 18.53 -0.48 2.00
N GLU A 38 18.53 -1.73 2.43
CA GLU A 38 19.64 -2.67 2.23
C GLU A 38 19.86 -2.98 0.76
N GLU A 39 18.80 -3.24 -0.01
CA GLU A 39 18.91 -3.51 -1.45
C GLU A 39 19.52 -2.32 -2.20
N PHE A 40 19.11 -1.09 -1.89
CA PHE A 40 19.73 0.09 -2.50
C PHE A 40 21.19 0.27 -2.08
N ARG A 41 21.54 -0.03 -0.81
CA ARG A 41 22.93 0.03 -0.32
C ARG A 41 23.83 -1.02 -0.97
N LYS A 42 23.37 -2.27 -1.12
CA LYS A 42 24.12 -3.35 -1.78
C LYS A 42 24.47 -2.98 -3.23
N ASN A 43 23.54 -2.31 -3.91
CA ASN A 43 23.71 -1.90 -5.30
C ASN A 43 24.53 -0.60 -5.47
N CYS A 44 24.92 0.09 -4.40
CA CYS A 44 25.79 1.28 -4.49
C CYS A 44 27.22 0.97 -4.96
N ALA A 45 27.70 -0.27 -4.76
CA ALA A 45 29.04 -0.68 -5.17
C ALA A 45 29.10 -1.14 -6.65
N LEU A 46 27.97 -1.20 -7.35
CA LEU A 46 27.94 -1.60 -8.75
C LEU A 46 28.55 -0.52 -9.64
N SER A 47 29.48 -0.91 -10.50
CA SER A 47 30.12 -0.02 -11.48
C SER A 47 29.55 -0.18 -12.90
N ASP A 48 28.78 -1.25 -13.15
CA ASP A 48 28.17 -1.49 -14.47
C ASP A 48 26.90 -0.65 -14.67
N PHE A 49 26.95 0.25 -15.65
CA PHE A 49 25.85 1.14 -16.02
C PHE A 49 24.60 0.39 -16.49
N SER A 50 24.75 -0.75 -17.17
CA SER A 50 23.61 -1.54 -17.64
C SER A 50 22.83 -2.12 -16.45
N SER A 51 23.56 -2.74 -15.52
CA SER A 51 23.00 -3.29 -14.28
C SER A 51 22.33 -2.21 -13.42
N ILE A 52 22.94 -1.03 -13.27
CA ILE A 52 22.34 0.10 -12.53
C ILE A 52 21.01 0.50 -13.15
N ARG A 53 20.95 0.69 -14.47
CA ARG A 53 19.73 1.11 -15.17
C ARG A 53 18.62 0.07 -15.05
N GLN A 54 18.96 -1.22 -15.12
CA GLN A 54 18.00 -2.31 -14.92
C GLN A 54 17.44 -2.33 -13.49
N LYS A 55 18.28 -2.14 -12.47
CA LYS A 55 17.85 -2.09 -11.07
C LYS A 55 16.97 -0.86 -10.77
N ILE A 56 17.31 0.30 -11.34
CA ILE A 56 16.47 1.50 -11.24
C ILE A 56 15.09 1.25 -11.87
N LYS A 57 15.07 0.65 -13.08
CA LYS A 57 13.82 0.28 -13.76
C LYS A 57 12.99 -0.70 -12.94
N LEU A 58 13.63 -1.74 -12.39
CA LEU A 58 12.96 -2.72 -11.55
C LEU A 58 12.28 -2.06 -10.34
N ALA A 59 12.98 -1.15 -9.66
CA ALA A 59 12.41 -0.43 -8.52
C ALA A 59 11.26 0.51 -8.92
N SER A 60 11.32 1.14 -10.11
CA SER A 60 10.20 1.92 -10.63
C SER A 60 8.99 1.05 -10.98
N ASP A 61 9.23 -0.12 -11.57
CA ASP A 61 8.17 -1.05 -11.97
C ASP A 61 7.44 -1.61 -10.72
N TYR A 62 8.19 -1.95 -9.66
CA TYR A 62 7.59 -2.34 -8.38
C TYR A 62 6.81 -1.20 -7.73
N THR A 63 7.31 0.03 -7.80
CA THR A 63 6.59 1.20 -7.29
C THR A 63 5.27 1.40 -8.03
N PHE A 64 5.28 1.23 -9.36
CA PHE A 64 4.08 1.31 -10.18
C PHE A 64 3.09 0.20 -9.80
N LEU A 65 3.55 -1.06 -9.76
CA LEU A 65 2.73 -2.22 -9.39
C LEU A 65 2.04 -2.01 -8.03
N LEU A 66 2.81 -1.64 -7.00
CA LEU A 66 2.29 -1.47 -5.65
C LEU A 66 1.19 -0.40 -5.59
N ASN A 67 1.39 0.73 -6.29
CA ASN A 67 0.40 1.80 -6.34
C ASN A 67 -0.84 1.39 -7.13
N SER A 68 -0.67 0.74 -8.28
CA SER A 68 -1.80 0.32 -9.13
C SER A 68 -2.66 -0.73 -8.43
N VAL A 69 -2.06 -1.73 -7.77
CA VAL A 69 -2.80 -2.73 -7.00
C VAL A 69 -3.65 -2.10 -5.91
N HIS A 70 -3.08 -1.16 -5.14
CA HIS A 70 -3.83 -0.49 -4.09
C HIS A 70 -4.89 0.45 -4.64
N HIS A 71 -4.63 1.15 -5.74
CA HIS A 71 -5.63 1.96 -6.42
C HIS A 71 -6.83 1.12 -6.88
N HIS A 72 -6.59 -0.05 -7.47
CA HIS A 72 -7.66 -0.96 -7.87
C HIS A 72 -8.41 -1.55 -6.67
N LYS A 73 -7.70 -1.88 -5.58
CA LYS A 73 -8.32 -2.30 -4.32
C LYS A 73 -9.27 -1.22 -3.77
N ASP A 74 -8.81 0.02 -3.69
CA ASP A 74 -9.62 1.16 -3.24
C ASP A 74 -10.84 1.38 -4.15
N LEU A 75 -10.65 1.22 -5.47
CA LEU A 75 -11.73 1.31 -6.45
C LEU A 75 -12.78 0.21 -6.24
N LEU A 76 -12.38 -1.05 -6.04
CA LEU A 76 -13.32 -2.15 -5.78
C LEU A 76 -14.13 -1.89 -4.49
N PHE A 77 -13.46 -1.42 -3.43
CA PHE A 77 -14.14 -1.03 -2.20
C PHE A 77 -15.10 0.14 -2.38
N SER A 78 -14.80 1.10 -3.27
CA SER A 78 -15.72 2.19 -3.57
C SER A 78 -17.03 1.73 -4.23
N TYR A 79 -17.00 0.60 -4.96
CA TYR A 79 -18.19 -0.05 -5.51
C TYR A 79 -18.86 -1.02 -4.53
N ASN A 80 -18.41 -1.07 -3.27
CA ASN A 80 -18.80 -2.07 -2.27
C ASN A 80 -18.54 -3.53 -2.72
N ILE A 81 -17.61 -3.72 -3.66
CA ILE A 81 -17.17 -5.05 -4.08
C ILE A 81 -16.13 -5.50 -3.05
N ALA A 82 -16.41 -6.62 -2.38
CA ALA A 82 -15.65 -7.17 -1.24
C ALA A 82 -15.85 -6.48 0.13
N VAL A 83 -16.91 -5.68 0.30
CA VAL A 83 -17.44 -5.34 1.63
C VAL A 83 -18.39 -6.47 2.06
N ASP A 84 -18.24 -7.01 3.28
CA ASP A 84 -19.19 -7.98 3.81
C ASP A 84 -20.56 -7.31 3.93
N ARG A 85 -21.52 -7.77 3.10
CA ARG A 85 -22.88 -7.22 3.06
C ARG A 85 -23.55 -7.34 4.43
N SER A 86 -23.18 -8.34 5.22
CA SER A 86 -23.74 -8.60 6.55
C SER A 86 -23.36 -7.49 7.53
N ASP A 87 -22.09 -7.07 7.52
CA ASP A 87 -21.59 -5.98 8.37
C ASP A 87 -22.16 -4.63 7.95
N GLU A 88 -22.26 -4.36 6.65
CA GLU A 88 -22.86 -3.12 6.16
C GLU A 88 -24.36 -3.06 6.48
N MET A 89 -25.08 -4.18 6.34
CA MET A 89 -26.48 -4.30 6.76
C MET A 89 -26.64 -4.02 8.26
N LYS A 90 -25.79 -4.63 9.11
CA LYS A 90 -25.79 -4.39 10.56
C LYS A 90 -25.53 -2.91 10.90
N ARG A 91 -24.60 -2.26 10.18
CA ARG A 91 -24.29 -0.83 10.33
C ARG A 91 -25.47 0.06 9.93
N ILE A 92 -26.15 -0.26 8.83
CA ILE A 92 -27.33 0.48 8.36
C ILE A 92 -28.49 0.30 9.35
N LEU A 93 -28.79 -0.93 9.77
CA LEU A 93 -29.82 -1.20 10.77
C LEU A 93 -29.54 -0.45 12.07
N GLY A 94 -28.27 -0.42 12.50
CA GLY A 94 -27.81 0.34 13.68
C GLY A 94 -28.15 1.83 13.61
N LYS A 95 -27.88 2.45 12.46
CA LYS A 95 -28.21 3.85 12.22
C LYS A 95 -29.72 4.10 12.18
N SER A 96 -30.47 3.22 11.52
CA SER A 96 -31.92 3.33 11.45
C SER A 96 -32.57 3.19 12.83
N ALA A 97 -32.17 2.18 13.62
CA ALA A 97 -32.65 2.01 14.99
C ALA A 97 -32.33 3.25 15.85
N ALA A 98 -31.09 3.76 15.81
CA ALA A 98 -30.70 4.93 16.57
C ALA A 98 -31.52 6.18 16.21
N SER A 99 -31.89 6.35 14.94
CA SER A 99 -32.71 7.48 14.48
C SER A 99 -34.12 7.50 15.09
N VAL A 100 -34.64 6.33 15.47
CA VAL A 100 -35.94 6.18 16.16
C VAL A 100 -35.80 5.95 17.66
N GLY A 101 -34.59 6.16 18.23
CA GLY A 101 -34.33 5.99 19.66
C GLY A 101 -34.22 4.54 20.12
N LEU A 102 -34.04 3.60 19.20
CA LEU A 102 -33.89 2.17 19.48
C LEU A 102 -32.42 1.72 19.33
N GLN A 103 -32.06 0.62 19.98
CA GLN A 103 -30.74 -0.01 19.85
C GLN A 103 -30.90 -1.44 19.33
N LEU A 104 -29.95 -1.89 18.51
CA LEU A 104 -29.92 -3.28 18.09
C LEU A 104 -29.44 -4.20 19.22
N PRO A 105 -30.09 -5.37 19.41
CA PRO A 105 -29.58 -6.39 20.31
C PRO A 105 -28.20 -6.90 19.89
N GLU A 106 -27.35 -7.25 20.85
CA GLU A 106 -26.02 -7.82 20.58
C GLU A 106 -26.08 -9.13 19.76
N VAL A 107 -27.19 -9.84 19.88
CA VAL A 107 -27.42 -11.18 19.27
C VAL A 107 -28.10 -11.11 17.90
N TYR A 108 -28.14 -9.94 17.23
CA TYR A 108 -28.76 -9.84 15.91
C TYR A 108 -28.11 -10.82 14.91
N GLN A 109 -28.87 -11.85 14.51
CA GLN A 109 -28.53 -12.76 13.43
C GLN A 109 -29.29 -12.30 12.18
N PRO A 110 -28.58 -12.08 11.05
CA PRO A 110 -29.16 -11.55 9.81
C PRO A 110 -30.13 -12.51 9.13
#